data_AF-G5AD37-F1
#
_entry.id   AF-G5AD37-F1
#
_cell.length_a   1.000
_cell.length_b   1.000
_cell.length_c   1.000
_cell.angle_alpha   90.00
_cell.angle_beta   90.00
_cell.angle_gamma   90.00
#
_symmetry.space_group_name_H-M   'P 1'
#
loop_
_entity.id
_entity.type
_entity.pdbx_description
1 polymer ?
#
loop_
_entity_poly.entity_id
_entity_poly.type
_entity_poly.pdbx_seq_one_letter_code
_entity_poly.pdbx_strand_id
1 'polypeptide(L)' 'ERYSLQRKRSQFICKVSSLMSSGKGSETTYTCPKCSETFGGRVALCNVVRRLSEGKTKTCAQIWHDVWENGTQLP' A
#
# COMPACT_ATOMS: atom_id res chain seq x y z
N GLU A 1 -14.55 15.25 29.22
CA GLU A 1 -14.96 13.86 28.92
C GLU A 1 -14.13 13.26 27.79
N ARG A 2 -14.02 11.92 27.74
CA ARG A 2 -13.21 11.17 26.77
C ARG A 2 -13.92 11.10 25.41
N TYR A 3 -13.44 11.83 24.41
CA TYR A 3 -13.76 11.52 23.02
C TYR A 3 -12.55 10.88 22.34
N SER A 4 -12.30 9.62 22.70
CA SER A 4 -11.54 8.72 21.84
C SER A 4 -12.45 8.37 20.65
N LEU A 5 -12.58 9.30 19.70
CA LEU A 5 -13.15 9.03 18.38
C LEU A 5 -12.10 8.27 17.57
N GLN A 6 -11.76 7.07 18.04
CA GLN A 6 -11.12 6.07 17.22
C GLN A 6 -12.18 5.64 16.20
N ARG A 7 -12.43 6.52 15.21
CA ARG A 7 -13.08 6.18 13.94
C ARG A 7 -12.49 4.83 13.60
N LYS A 8 -13.33 3.80 13.49
CA LYS A 8 -12.93 2.48 13.03
C LYS A 8 -12.20 2.72 11.72
N ARG A 9 -10.87 2.88 11.78
CA ARG A 9 -10.07 3.28 10.63
C ARG A 9 -10.23 2.07 9.74
N SER A 10 -11.04 2.18 8.67
CA SER A 10 -11.13 1.12 7.68
C SER A 10 -9.71 0.79 7.32
N GLN A 11 -9.27 -0.38 7.78
CA GLN A 11 -7.98 -0.92 7.45
C GLN A 11 -8.13 -1.33 5.99
N PHE A 12 -7.42 -0.65 5.11
CA PHE A 12 -7.41 -0.94 3.70
C PHE A 12 -6.33 -1.98 3.43
N ILE A 13 -6.62 -2.94 2.55
CA ILE A 13 -5.59 -3.88 2.13
C ILE A 13 -4.60 -3.13 1.22
N CYS A 14 -3.31 -3.20 1.53
CA CYS A 14 -2.28 -2.62 0.69
C CYS A 14 -2.30 -3.30 -0.68
N LYS A 15 -2.40 -2.51 -1.77
CA LYS A 15 -2.43 -3.04 -3.14
C LYS A 15 -1.22 -3.92 -3.45
N VAL A 16 -0.01 -3.43 -3.14
CA VAL A 16 1.23 -4.20 -3.37
C VAL A 16 1.24 -5.50 -2.58
N SER A 17 0.70 -5.51 -1.36
CA SER A 17 0.63 -6.76 -0.60
C SER A 17 -0.39 -7.73 -1.15
N SER A 18 -1.53 -7.22 -1.61
CA SER A 18 -2.56 -8.04 -2.22
C SER A 18 -2.08 -8.74 -3.49
N LEU A 19 -1.13 -8.14 -4.20
CA LEU A 19 -0.56 -8.65 -5.45
C LEU A 19 0.69 -9.51 -5.21
N MET A 20 1.53 -9.15 -4.23
CA MET A 20 2.77 -9.89 -3.92
C MET A 20 2.57 -11.07 -2.98
N SER A 21 1.52 -11.06 -2.15
CA SER A 21 1.26 -12.13 -1.18
C SER A 21 0.19 -13.06 -1.74
N SER A 22 0.46 -14.36 -1.77
CA SER A 22 -0.53 -15.40 -2.12
C SER A 22 -1.62 -15.59 -1.05
N GLY A 23 -1.80 -14.63 -0.15
CA GLY A 23 -2.68 -14.70 1.02
C GLY A 23 -3.25 -13.32 1.38
N LYS A 24 -3.66 -13.11 2.64
CA LYS A 24 -4.23 -11.82 3.06
C LYS A 24 -3.15 -10.73 3.03
N GLY A 25 -3.36 -9.73 2.17
CA GLY A 25 -2.47 -8.58 2.09
C GLY A 25 -2.41 -7.81 3.41
N SER A 26 -1.30 -7.12 3.65
CA SER A 26 -1.08 -6.29 4.83
C SER A 26 -2.09 -5.14 4.88
N GLU A 27 -2.78 -5.04 6.01
CA GLU A 27 -3.71 -3.95 6.32
C GLU A 27 -2.96 -2.64 6.57
N THR A 28 -3.53 -1.53 6.10
CA THR A 28 -2.97 -0.20 6.29
C THR A 28 -4.05 0.86 6.28
N THR A 29 -3.79 1.93 7.01
CA THR A 29 -4.63 3.13 7.01
C THR A 29 -4.04 4.23 6.13
N TYR A 30 -2.88 3.97 5.53
CA TYR A 30 -2.16 4.91 4.69
C TYR A 30 -2.56 4.74 3.22
N THR A 31 -3.01 5.83 2.63
CA THR A 31 -3.30 5.92 1.20
C THR A 31 -2.46 7.01 0.56
N CYS A 32 -1.96 6.77 -0.64
CA CYS A 32 -1.22 7.76 -1.41
C CYS A 32 -2.20 8.71 -2.11
N PRO A 33 -2.30 10.00 -1.74
CA PRO A 33 -3.27 10.92 -2.34
C PRO A 33 -2.97 11.15 -3.83
N LYS A 34 -1.68 11.29 -4.19
CA LYS A 34 -1.24 11.48 -5.58
C LYS A 34 -1.70 10.32 -6.49
N CYS A 35 -1.40 9.08 -6.10
CA CYS A 35 -1.87 7.93 -6.87
C CYS A 35 -3.39 7.78 -6.83
N SER A 36 -4.04 8.21 -5.73
CA SER A 36 -5.50 8.13 -5.65
C SER A 36 -6.18 9.06 -6.65
N GLU A 37 -5.60 10.24 -6.86
CA GLU A 37 -6.04 11.19 -7.88
C GLU A 37 -5.77 10.65 -9.28
N THR A 38 -4.56 10.15 -9.55
CA THR A 38 -4.18 9.60 -10.87
C THR A 38 -5.04 8.41 -11.29
N PHE A 39 -5.38 7.50 -10.36
CA PHE A 39 -6.17 6.30 -10.64
C PHE A 39 -7.69 6.51 -10.49
N GLY A 40 -8.14 7.71 -10.09
CA GLY A 40 -9.55 7.97 -9.81
C GLY A 40 -10.12 7.14 -8.66
N GLY A 41 -9.28 6.59 -7.78
CA GLY A 41 -9.68 5.68 -6.71
C GLY A 41 -8.59 5.51 -5.66
N ARG A 42 -8.97 5.29 -4.39
CA ARG A 42 -8.00 5.25 -3.27
C ARG A 42 -6.94 4.16 -3.45
N VAL A 43 -5.67 4.57 -3.43
CA VAL A 43 -4.51 3.68 -3.51
C VAL A 43 -3.90 3.51 -2.11
N ALA A 44 -4.20 2.39 -1.46
CA ALA A 44 -3.65 2.03 -0.14
C ALA A 44 -2.25 1.40 -0.27
N LEU A 45 -1.25 2.07 0.31
CA LEU A 45 0.16 1.64 0.29
C LEU A 45 0.69 1.65 1.71
N CYS A 46 1.19 0.50 2.17
CA CYS A 46 1.78 0.40 3.49
C CYS A 46 3.30 0.64 3.45
N ASN A 47 3.89 0.96 4.61
CA ASN A 47 5.34 1.12 4.75
C ASN A 47 6.05 -0.17 5.16
N VAL A 48 5.40 -1.34 4.97
CA VAL A 48 6.02 -2.63 5.26
C VAL A 48 7.19 -2.84 4.30
N VAL A 49 8.37 -3.05 4.87
CA VAL A 49 9.58 -3.38 4.11
C VAL A 49 9.45 -4.82 3.62
N ARG A 50 9.55 -5.02 2.31
CA ARG A 50 9.58 -6.33 1.67
C ARG A 50 10.96 -6.57 1.08
N ARG A 51 11.43 -7.80 1.23
CA ARG A 51 12.66 -8.27 0.58
C ARG A 51 12.29 -8.70 -0.84
N LEU A 52 12.86 -8.02 -1.82
CA LEU A 52 12.77 -8.42 -3.23
C LEU A 52 13.84 -9.46 -3.54
N SER A 53 13.64 -10.23 -4.61
CA SER A 53 14.52 -11.31 -5.08
C SER A 53 15.97 -10.87 -5.27
N GLU A 54 16.20 -9.61 -5.65
CA GLU A 54 17.53 -9.01 -5.85
C GLU A 54 18.26 -8.61 -4.55
N GLY A 55 17.79 -9.04 -3.37
CA GLY A 55 18.36 -8.63 -2.09
C GLY A 55 18.06 -7.17 -1.70
N LYS A 56 17.36 -6.43 -2.56
CA LYS A 56 16.86 -5.08 -2.28
C LYS A 56 15.67 -5.15 -1.33
N THR A 57 15.75 -4.44 -0.21
CA THR A 57 14.63 -4.21 0.69
C THR A 57 13.93 -2.92 0.29
N LYS A 58 12.68 -3.01 -0.16
CA LYS A 58 11.87 -1.84 -0.51
C LYS A 58 10.55 -1.87 0.25
N THR A 59 10.07 -0.71 0.65
CA THR A 59 8.71 -0.58 1.19
C THR A 59 7.68 -0.80 0.10
N CYS A 60 6.43 -1.11 0.48
CA CYS A 60 5.38 -1.30 -0.50
C CYS A 60 5.07 -0.03 -1.29
N ALA A 61 5.18 1.14 -0.65
CA ALA A 61 5.11 2.42 -1.35
C ALA A 61 6.22 2.53 -2.40
N GLN A 62 7.47 2.21 -2.06
CA GLN A 62 8.58 2.22 -3.02
C GLN A 62 8.39 1.19 -4.13
N ILE A 63 7.90 -0.02 -3.85
CA ILE A 63 7.60 -1.00 -4.91
C ILE A 63 6.55 -0.43 -5.87
N TRP A 64 5.47 0.14 -5.35
CA TRP A 64 4.43 0.74 -6.18
C TRP A 64 4.97 1.86 -7.08
N HIS A 65 5.80 2.74 -6.55
CA HIS A 65 6.30 3.91 -7.30
C HIS A 65 7.48 3.57 -8.22
N ASP A 66 8.45 2.80 -7.73
CA ASP A 66 9.75 2.60 -8.35
C ASP A 66 9.81 1.32 -9.20
N VAL A 67 9.09 0.26 -8.78
CA VAL A 67 9.08 -1.03 -9.51
C VAL A 67 7.88 -1.10 -10.45
N TRP A 68 6.72 -0.58 -10.03
CA TRP A 68 5.49 -0.66 -10.82
C TRP A 68 5.12 0.66 -11.51
N GLU A 69 6.04 1.62 -11.57
CA GLU A 69 5.83 2.96 -12.16
C GLU A 69 4.47 3.57 -11.76
N ASN A 70 4.25 3.74 -10.46
CA ASN A 70 2.99 4.22 -9.88
C ASN A 70 1.77 3.32 -10.11
N GLY A 71 1.95 2.03 -10.41
CA GLY A 71 0.86 1.08 -10.68
C GLY A 71 0.51 0.95 -12.17
N THR A 72 1.36 1.47 -13.05
CA THR A 72 1.25 1.33 -14.51
C THR A 72 1.81 -0.02 -14.98
N GLN A 73 2.79 -0.56 -14.25
CA GLN A 73 3.38 -1.88 -14.48
C GLN A 73 3.07 -2.83 -13.33
N LEU A 74 1.83 -3.35 -13.30
CA LEU A 74 1.44 -4.38 -12.34
C LEU A 74 1.91 -5.76 -12.82
N PRO A 75 2.37 -6.64 -11.92
CA PRO A 75 2.69 -8.04 -12.23
C PRO A 75 1.43 -8.90 -12.40
#